data_AF-A0AAU5LR21-F1
#
_entry.id   AF-A0AAU5LR21-F1
#
_cell.length_a   1.000
_cell.length_b   1.000
_cell.length_c   1.000
_cell.angle_alpha   90.00
_cell.angle_beta   90.00
_cell.angle_gamma   90.00
#
_symmetry.space_group_name_H-M   'P 1'
#
loop_
_entity.id
_entity.type
_entity.pdbx_description
1 polymer ?
#
loop_
_entity_poly.entity_id
_entity_poly.type
_entity_poly.pdbx_seq_one_letter_code
_entity_poly.pdbx_strand_id
1 'polypeptide(L)'
;MESRAKVLGHAVHPVLIVFPLGLLSTAVIFDLLYLVTDRANFTTAAGHTMAAGIIGGVVAAVFGLIDWLVLPAGTRARRIGALHGIGNAVVLVLFIISWLLRFSHGNWEPGGVALICGFAGVALAGATGWLGGELVERLGVSVAEDANVNATSSLTHHRANPA
;
A
#
# COMPACT_ATOMS: atom_id res chain seq x y z
N MET A 1 -8.94 -3.65 17.52
CA MET A 1 -9.48 -2.27 17.44
C MET A 1 -9.89 -2.04 16.01
N GLU A 2 -11.14 -1.63 15.82
CA GLU A 2 -11.70 -1.51 14.48
C GLU A 2 -11.25 -0.24 13.74
N SER A 3 -11.09 -0.35 12.42
CA SER A 3 -10.89 0.80 11.52
C SER A 3 -12.10 1.73 11.55
N ARG A 4 -11.86 3.05 11.47
CA ARG A 4 -12.95 4.05 11.38
C ARG A 4 -13.48 4.25 9.97
N ALA A 5 -12.68 3.96 8.95
CA ALA A 5 -13.11 4.04 7.56
C ALA A 5 -13.50 2.64 7.07
N LYS A 6 -14.78 2.31 7.23
CA LYS A 6 -15.35 1.04 6.77
C LYS A 6 -16.29 1.23 5.59
N VAL A 7 -16.24 0.28 4.66
CA VAL A 7 -17.26 0.09 3.62
C VAL A 7 -17.76 -1.33 3.73
N LEU A 8 -19.08 -1.50 3.88
CA LEU A 8 -19.73 -2.82 4.04
C LEU A 8 -19.10 -3.67 5.17
N GLY A 9 -18.72 -3.01 6.27
CA GLY A 9 -18.12 -3.65 7.46
C GLY A 9 -16.63 -3.96 7.36
N HIS A 10 -15.98 -3.73 6.21
CA HIS A 10 -14.55 -3.96 6.03
C HIS A 10 -13.74 -2.67 6.06
N ALA A 11 -12.56 -2.71 6.65
CA ALA A 11 -11.62 -1.60 6.64
C ALA A 11 -11.18 -1.27 5.21
N VAL A 12 -11.26 0.01 4.84
CA VAL A 12 -10.98 0.45 3.46
C VAL A 12 -9.49 0.36 3.14
N HIS A 13 -8.61 0.71 4.07
CA HIS A 13 -7.17 0.74 3.82
C HIS A 13 -6.61 -0.64 3.40
N PRO A 14 -6.86 -1.76 4.12
CA PRO A 14 -6.38 -3.09 3.69
C PRO A 14 -6.90 -3.55 2.32
N VAL A 15 -8.10 -3.11 1.91
CA VAL A 15 -8.63 -3.40 0.57
C VAL A 15 -7.87 -2.61 -0.50
N LEU A 16 -7.61 -1.33 -0.23
CA LEU A 16 -6.96 -0.45 -1.20
C LEU A 16 -5.49 -0.77 -1.43
N ILE A 17 -4.73 -1.19 -0.41
CA ILE A 17 -3.26 -1.37 -0.53
C ILE A 17 -2.84 -2.45 -1.54
N VAL A 18 -3.76 -3.35 -1.93
CA VAL A 18 -3.48 -4.42 -2.90
C VAL A 18 -3.08 -3.83 -4.25
N PHE A 19 -3.73 -2.72 -4.64
CA PHE A 19 -3.46 -2.03 -5.90
C PHE A 19 -2.07 -1.39 -5.96
N PRO A 20 -1.70 -0.44 -5.08
CA PRO A 20 -0.38 0.19 -5.15
C PRO A 20 0.75 -0.81 -4.98
N LEU A 21 0.65 -1.78 -4.05
CA LEU A 21 1.72 -2.75 -3.86
C LEU A 21 1.91 -3.63 -5.11
N GLY A 22 0.81 -4.12 -5.70
CA GLY A 22 0.86 -4.90 -6.93
C GLY A 22 1.39 -4.11 -8.12
N LEU A 23 0.88 -2.89 -8.34
CA LEU A 23 1.22 -2.05 -9.50
C LEU A 23 2.67 -1.55 -9.45
N LEU A 24 3.13 -1.08 -8.29
CA LEU A 24 4.51 -0.61 -8.13
C LEU A 24 5.53 -1.76 -8.24
N SER A 25 5.20 -2.93 -7.69
CA SER A 25 6.04 -4.13 -7.87
C SER A 25 6.07 -4.58 -9.33
N THR A 26 4.93 -4.52 -10.02
CA THR A 26 4.84 -4.88 -11.44
C THR A 26 5.63 -3.92 -12.33
N ALA A 27 5.66 -2.62 -11.99
CA ALA A 27 6.49 -1.66 -12.71
C ALA A 27 7.98 -2.05 -12.66
N VAL A 28 8.46 -2.52 -11.51
CA VAL A 28 9.83 -3.03 -11.36
C VAL A 28 10.06 -4.33 -12.14
N ILE A 29 9.06 -5.21 -12.23
CA ILE A 29 9.15 -6.40 -13.10
C ILE A 29 9.32 -5.98 -14.56
N PHE A 30 8.59 -4.95 -15.01
CA PHE A 30 8.77 -4.42 -16.36
C PHE A 30 10.15 -3.79 -16.57
N ASP A 31 10.72 -3.13 -15.57
CA ASP A 31 12.11 -2.67 -15.65
C ASP A 31 13.09 -3.83 -15.84
N LEU A 32 12.92 -4.92 -15.09
CA LEU A 32 13.75 -6.12 -15.25
C LEU A 32 13.60 -6.75 -16.64
N LEU A 33 12.37 -6.82 -17.16
CA LEU A 33 12.11 -7.31 -18.51
C LEU A 33 12.75 -6.40 -19.57
N TYR A 34 12.70 -5.08 -19.40
CA TYR A 34 13.41 -4.15 -20.26
C TYR A 34 14.93 -4.40 -20.22
N LEU A 35 15.53 -4.51 -19.04
CA LEU A 35 16.98 -4.75 -18.90
C LEU A 35 17.46 -6.06 -19.55
N VAL A 36 16.58 -7.07 -19.64
CA VAL A 36 16.92 -8.37 -20.26
C VAL A 36 16.61 -8.40 -21.75
N THR A 37 15.57 -7.71 -22.20
CA THR A 37 15.04 -7.84 -23.58
C THR A 37 15.29 -6.64 -24.48
N ASP A 38 15.67 -5.50 -23.90
CA ASP A 38 15.82 -4.20 -24.55
C ASP A 38 14.58 -3.73 -25.33
N ARG A 39 13.38 -4.16 -24.89
CA ARG A 39 12.10 -3.81 -25.53
C ARG A 39 11.47 -2.58 -24.88
N ALA A 40 11.38 -1.48 -25.62
CA ALA A 40 10.79 -0.21 -25.17
C ALA A 40 9.33 -0.30 -24.70
N ASN A 41 8.57 -1.32 -25.13
CA ASN A 41 7.19 -1.51 -24.65
C ASN A 41 7.15 -1.73 -23.12
N PHE A 42 8.18 -2.34 -22.54
CA PHE A 42 8.24 -2.57 -21.10
C PHE A 42 8.50 -1.28 -20.31
N THR A 43 9.30 -0.35 -20.83
CA THR A 43 9.52 0.94 -20.14
C THR A 43 8.24 1.78 -20.11
N THR A 44 7.47 1.76 -21.20
CA THR A 44 6.15 2.40 -21.27
C THR A 44 5.17 1.76 -20.30
N ALA A 45 5.11 0.42 -20.25
CA ALA A 45 4.26 -0.30 -19.30
C ALA A 45 4.65 -0.01 -17.84
N ALA A 46 5.95 0.04 -17.53
CA ALA A 46 6.47 0.42 -16.22
C ALA A 46 6.01 1.83 -15.83
N GLY A 47 6.15 2.81 -16.72
CA GLY A 47 5.73 4.20 -16.46
C GLY A 47 4.24 4.34 -16.14
N HIS A 48 3.36 3.70 -16.90
CA HIS A 48 1.91 3.79 -16.69
C HIS A 48 1.45 3.04 -15.44
N THR A 49 1.96 1.82 -15.23
CA THR A 49 1.65 1.05 -14.01
C THR A 49 2.17 1.74 -12.75
N MET A 50 3.36 2.34 -12.82
CA MET A 50 3.92 3.13 -11.74
C MET A 50 3.05 4.36 -11.42
N ALA A 51 2.56 5.08 -12.43
CA ALA A 51 1.63 6.20 -12.23
C ALA A 51 0.36 5.75 -11.49
N ALA A 52 -0.27 4.67 -11.96
CA ALA A 52 -1.47 4.13 -11.34
C ALA A 52 -1.20 3.65 -9.90
N GLY A 53 -0.06 3.01 -9.65
CA GLY A 53 0.38 2.60 -8.33
C GLY A 53 0.62 3.77 -7.37
N ILE A 54 1.23 4.87 -7.85
CA ILE A 54 1.41 6.10 -7.06
C ILE A 54 0.07 6.69 -6.66
N ILE A 55 -0.85 6.85 -7.63
CA ILE A 55 -2.20 7.38 -7.36
C ILE A 55 -2.93 6.51 -6.32
N GLY A 56 -2.94 5.19 -6.54
CA GLY A 56 -3.54 4.25 -5.60
C GLY A 56 -2.91 4.31 -4.21
N GLY A 57 -1.59 4.50 -4.15
CA GLY A 57 -0.86 4.56 -2.88
C GLY A 57 -1.13 5.85 -2.11
N VAL A 58 -1.27 6.98 -2.79
CA VAL A 58 -1.70 8.25 -2.16
C VAL A 58 -3.11 8.08 -1.57
N VAL A 59 -4.05 7.51 -2.32
CA VAL A 59 -5.40 7.26 -1.83
C VAL A 59 -5.38 6.32 -0.63
N ALA A 60 -4.64 5.21 -0.70
CA ALA A 60 -4.51 4.27 0.41
C ALA A 60 -3.87 4.91 1.65
N ALA A 61 -2.88 5.80 1.48
CA ALA A 61 -2.21 6.51 2.57
C ALA A 61 -3.16 7.41 3.37
N VAL A 62 -4.15 8.05 2.72
CA VAL A 62 -5.17 8.86 3.40
C VAL A 62 -5.97 7.99 4.38
N PHE A 63 -6.47 6.84 3.93
CA PHE A 63 -7.22 5.93 4.81
C PHE A 63 -6.35 5.30 5.89
N GLY A 64 -5.10 4.95 5.56
CA GLY A 64 -4.14 4.43 6.55
C GLY A 64 -3.79 5.45 7.64
N LEU A 65 -3.69 6.74 7.28
CA LEU A 65 -3.49 7.81 8.26
C LEU A 65 -4.70 7.97 9.19
N ILE A 66 -5.92 7.91 8.66
CA ILE A 66 -7.15 7.95 9.46
C ILE A 66 -7.17 6.79 10.46
N ASP A 67 -6.87 5.57 10.02
CA ASP A 67 -6.79 4.38 10.87
C ASP A 67 -5.69 4.48 11.93
N TRP A 68 -4.54 5.06 11.58
CA TRP A 68 -3.46 5.26 12.55
C TRP A 68 -3.81 6.29 13.63
N LEU A 69 -4.47 7.40 13.24
CA LEU A 69 -4.80 8.49 14.15
C LEU A 69 -5.70 8.06 15.32
N VAL A 70 -6.48 7.01 15.14
CA VAL A 70 -7.41 6.50 16.16
C VAL A 70 -6.80 5.47 17.10
N LEU A 71 -5.59 4.98 16.80
CA LEU A 71 -4.88 4.08 17.70
C LEU A 71 -4.51 4.82 19.00
N PRO A 72 -4.72 4.23 20.19
CA PRO A 72 -4.36 4.85 21.46
C PRO A 72 -2.87 5.14 21.53
N ALA A 73 -2.53 6.31 22.06
CA ALA A 73 -1.16 6.73 22.29
C ALA A 73 -0.44 5.77 23.25
N GLY A 74 0.89 5.66 23.11
CA GLY A 74 1.73 4.79 23.95
C GLY A 74 1.65 3.29 23.65
N THR A 75 0.77 2.85 22.73
CA THR A 75 0.65 1.44 22.37
C THR A 75 1.71 0.98 21.36
N ARG A 76 2.03 -0.32 21.39
CA ARG A 76 2.89 -0.96 20.36
C ARG A 76 2.31 -0.78 18.95
N ALA A 77 0.99 -0.87 18.81
CA ALA A 77 0.29 -0.65 17.54
C ALA A 77 0.52 0.77 16.98
N ARG A 78 0.45 1.81 17.82
CA ARG A 78 0.73 3.19 17.38
C ARG A 78 2.15 3.35 16.86
N ARG A 79 3.14 2.75 17.53
CA ARG A 79 4.57 2.80 17.13
C ARG A 79 4.81 2.05 15.82
N ILE A 80 4.34 0.82 15.70
CA ILE A 80 4.51 0.02 14.48
C ILE A 80 3.75 0.64 13.31
N GLY A 81 2.54 1.17 13.55
CA GLY A 81 1.76 1.90 12.56
C GLY A 81 2.48 3.15 12.04
N ALA A 82 3.18 3.87 12.91
CA ALA A 82 3.99 5.02 12.49
C ALA A 82 5.18 4.59 11.62
N LEU A 83 5.92 3.54 12.02
CA LEU A 83 7.03 3.00 11.22
C LEU A 83 6.56 2.49 9.86
N HIS A 84 5.45 1.77 9.82
CA HIS A 84 4.82 1.30 8.59
C HIS A 84 4.40 2.47 7.69
N GLY A 85 3.69 3.46 8.23
CA GLY A 85 3.21 4.62 7.47
C GLY A 85 4.34 5.48 6.92
N ILE A 86 5.35 5.81 7.73
CA ILE A 86 6.53 6.58 7.30
C ILE A 86 7.31 5.81 6.25
N GLY A 87 7.53 4.50 6.45
CA GLY A 87 8.21 3.67 5.46
C GLY A 87 7.49 3.68 4.11
N ASN A 88 6.17 3.55 4.09
CA ASN A 88 5.39 3.61 2.85
C ASN A 88 5.36 5.01 2.21
N ALA A 89 5.43 6.08 3.01
CA ALA A 89 5.62 7.42 2.46
C ALA A 89 6.96 7.54 1.72
N VAL A 90 8.04 6.96 2.27
CA VAL A 90 9.35 6.91 1.59
C VAL A 90 9.27 6.06 0.30
N VAL A 91 8.60 4.89 0.34
CA VAL A 91 8.35 4.08 -0.87
C VAL A 91 7.67 4.92 -1.96
N LEU A 92 6.59 5.64 -1.62
CA LEU A 92 5.90 6.50 -2.57
C LEU A 92 6.81 7.58 -3.15
N VAL A 93 7.60 8.26 -2.32
CA VAL A 93 8.55 9.27 -2.77
C VAL A 93 9.58 8.69 -3.73
N LEU A 94 10.13 7.51 -3.46
CA LEU A 94 11.07 6.82 -4.35
C LEU A 94 10.44 6.54 -5.72
N PHE A 95 9.22 6.02 -5.74
CA PHE A 95 8.51 5.76 -7.00
C PHE A 95 8.12 7.03 -7.74
N ILE A 96 7.73 8.10 -7.04
CA ILE A 96 7.48 9.42 -7.65
C ILE A 96 8.74 9.95 -8.30
N ILE A 97 9.90 9.87 -7.64
CA ILE A 97 11.19 10.29 -8.22
C ILE A 97 11.51 9.46 -9.47
N SER A 98 11.39 8.12 -9.39
CA SER A 98 11.60 7.23 -10.54
C SER A 98 10.70 7.60 -11.72
N TRP A 99 9.42 7.84 -11.43
CA TRP A 99 8.42 8.19 -12.44
C TRP A 99 8.72 9.54 -13.10
N LEU A 100 9.02 10.58 -12.31
CA LEU A 100 9.33 11.92 -12.81
C LEU A 100 10.58 11.93 -13.70
N LEU A 101 11.62 11.17 -13.34
CA LEU A 101 12.84 11.03 -14.14
C LEU A 101 12.57 10.37 -15.49
N ARG A 102 11.66 9.39 -15.55
CA ARG A 102 11.26 8.74 -16.81
C ARG A 102 10.38 9.66 -17.66
N PHE A 103 9.48 10.40 -17.00
CA PHE A 103 8.57 11.32 -17.67
C PHE A 103 9.32 12.47 -18.33
N SER A 104 10.36 13.00 -17.68
CA SER A 104 11.17 14.10 -18.24
C SER A 104 11.99 13.71 -19.47
N HIS A 105 12.35 12.43 -19.62
CA HIS A 105 13.04 11.91 -20.81
C HIS A 105 12.09 11.73 -22.02
N GLY A 106 10.77 11.68 -21.80
CA GLY A 106 9.75 11.63 -22.85
C GLY A 106 9.52 10.25 -23.49
N ASN A 107 10.42 9.28 -23.31
CA ASN A 107 10.32 7.92 -23.84
C ASN A 107 10.14 6.83 -22.76
N TRP A 108 9.92 7.23 -21.50
CA TRP A 108 9.81 6.36 -20.33
C TRP A 108 11.05 5.54 -19.97
N GLU A 109 12.15 5.72 -20.70
CA GLU A 109 13.38 4.96 -20.51
C GLU A 109 14.04 5.32 -19.18
N PRO A 110 14.33 4.34 -18.32
CA PRO A 110 14.92 4.63 -17.03
C PRO A 110 16.41 4.91 -17.10
N GLY A 111 16.84 6.05 -16.56
CA GLY A 111 18.22 6.22 -16.12
C GLY A 111 18.53 5.42 -14.86
N GLY A 112 19.81 5.27 -14.52
CA GLY A 112 20.26 4.48 -13.36
C GLY A 112 19.64 4.91 -12.03
N VAL A 113 19.44 6.22 -11.81
CA VAL A 113 18.77 6.74 -10.60
C VAL A 113 17.31 6.28 -10.52
N ALA A 114 16.59 6.28 -11.65
CA ALA A 114 15.20 5.83 -11.69
C ALA A 114 15.08 4.34 -11.34
N LEU A 115 16.02 3.50 -11.80
CA LEU A 115 16.09 2.08 -11.44
C LEU A 115 16.41 1.87 -9.96
N ILE A 116 17.41 2.59 -9.42
CA ILE A 116 17.78 2.51 -8.00
C ILE A 116 16.58 2.86 -7.12
N CYS A 117 15.85 3.92 -7.44
CA CYS A 117 14.62 4.29 -6.73
C CYS A 117 13.55 3.20 -6.79
N GLY A 118 13.33 2.58 -7.95
CA GLY A 118 12.35 1.49 -8.11
C GLY A 118 12.72 0.26 -7.29
N PHE A 119 13.96 -0.21 -7.39
CA PHE A 119 14.44 -1.40 -6.67
C PHE A 119 14.47 -1.17 -5.15
N ALA A 120 14.98 -0.02 -4.69
CA ALA A 120 14.96 0.34 -3.29
C ALA A 120 13.51 0.48 -2.77
N GLY A 121 12.62 1.03 -3.59
CA GLY A 121 11.19 1.16 -3.31
C GLY A 121 10.52 -0.19 -3.06
N VAL A 122 10.71 -1.18 -3.94
CA VAL A 122 10.16 -2.54 -3.75
C VAL A 122 10.76 -3.25 -2.54
N ALA A 123 12.08 -3.15 -2.35
CA ALA A 123 12.74 -3.78 -1.20
C ALA A 123 12.20 -3.20 0.12
N LEU A 124 12.07 -1.87 0.22
CA LEU A 124 11.48 -1.21 1.37
C LEU A 124 10.01 -1.58 1.53
N ALA A 125 9.22 -1.61 0.45
CA ALA A 125 7.81 -2.02 0.47
C ALA A 125 7.62 -3.44 1.04
N GLY A 126 8.55 -4.37 0.78
CA GLY A 126 8.53 -5.68 1.42
C GLY A 126 8.68 -5.59 2.95
N ALA A 127 9.63 -4.78 3.43
CA ALA A 127 9.84 -4.56 4.87
C ALA A 127 8.65 -3.85 5.53
N THR A 128 8.08 -2.82 4.89
CA THR A 128 6.89 -2.13 5.43
C THR A 128 5.65 -3.02 5.37
N GLY A 129 5.52 -3.86 4.32
CA GLY A 129 4.46 -4.83 4.17
C GLY A 129 4.43 -5.84 5.32
N TRP A 130 5.61 -6.30 5.76
CA TRP A 130 5.74 -7.12 6.96
C TRP A 130 5.22 -6.41 8.23
N LEU A 131 5.54 -5.12 8.40
CA LEU A 131 4.97 -4.33 9.51
C LEU A 131 3.43 -4.19 9.42
N GLY A 132 2.89 -4.13 8.20
CA GLY A 132 1.45 -4.18 7.96
C GLY A 132 0.82 -5.49 8.41
N GLY A 133 1.48 -6.61 8.09
CA GLY A 133 1.12 -7.94 8.59
C GLY A 133 1.13 -8.00 10.12
N GLU A 134 2.17 -7.48 10.78
CA GLU A 134 2.24 -7.42 12.25
C GLU A 134 1.07 -6.65 12.86
N LEU A 135 0.66 -5.52 12.24
CA LEU A 135 -0.48 -4.73 12.71
C LEU A 135 -1.79 -5.52 12.67
N VAL A 136 -2.04 -6.25 11.58
CA VAL A 136 -3.28 -7.01 11.41
C VAL A 136 -3.25 -8.32 12.18
N GLU A 137 -2.23 -9.15 11.96
CA GLU A 137 -2.18 -10.53 12.44
C GLU A 137 -1.81 -10.65 13.92
N ARG A 138 -0.97 -9.76 14.45
CA ARG A 138 -0.51 -9.82 15.84
C ARG A 138 -1.19 -8.80 16.74
N LEU A 139 -1.55 -7.64 16.20
CA LEU A 139 -2.07 -6.53 16.97
C LEU A 139 -3.57 -6.26 16.75
N GLY A 140 -4.23 -7.03 15.87
CA GLY A 140 -5.67 -6.94 15.64
C GLY A 140 -6.13 -5.54 15.20
N VAL A 141 -5.28 -4.81 14.48
CA VAL A 141 -5.62 -3.52 13.89
C VAL A 141 -6.51 -3.78 12.68
N SER A 142 -7.64 -3.08 12.60
CA SER A 142 -8.63 -3.22 11.52
C SER A 142 -9.31 -4.60 11.46
N VAL A 143 -9.24 -5.37 12.54
CA VAL A 143 -9.96 -6.63 12.75
C VAL A 143 -11.16 -6.37 13.66
N ALA A 144 -12.31 -6.98 13.34
CA ALA A 144 -13.54 -6.87 14.13
C ALA A 144 -13.37 -7.47 15.53
N GLU A 145 -14.09 -6.93 16.52
CA GLU A 145 -13.97 -7.40 17.91
C GLU A 145 -14.51 -8.82 18.11
N ASP A 146 -15.51 -9.22 17.32
CA ASP A 146 -16.12 -10.54 17.32
C ASP A 146 -15.51 -11.50 16.28
N ALA A 147 -14.39 -11.11 15.64
CA ALA A 147 -13.77 -11.91 14.59
C ALA A 147 -13.41 -13.32 15.08
N ASN A 148 -14.06 -14.31 14.49
CA ASN A 148 -13.82 -15.73 14.72
C ASN A 148 -14.25 -16.55 13.50
N VAL A 149 -13.94 -17.85 13.46
CA VAL A 149 -14.22 -18.71 12.29
C VAL A 149 -15.71 -18.89 11.99
N ASN A 150 -16.59 -18.57 12.94
CA ASN A 150 -18.05 -18.61 12.82
C ASN A 150 -18.69 -17.21 12.95
N ALA A 151 -17.92 -16.13 12.78
CA ALA A 151 -18.46 -14.78 12.85
C ALA A 151 -19.57 -14.56 11.80
N THR A 152 -20.61 -13.80 12.16
CA THR A 152 -21.71 -13.51 11.26
C THR A 152 -21.26 -12.59 10.11
N SER A 153 -21.98 -12.65 8.98
CA SER A 153 -21.69 -11.77 7.84
C SER A 153 -21.78 -10.30 8.22
N SER A 154 -20.80 -9.51 7.75
CA SER A 154 -20.74 -8.04 7.89
C SER A 154 -21.94 -7.30 7.29
N LEU A 155 -22.72 -7.99 6.45
CA LEU A 155 -23.94 -7.47 5.82
C LEU A 155 -25.21 -7.75 6.63
N THR A 156 -25.12 -8.53 7.71
CA THR A 156 -26.26 -8.87 8.55
C THR A 156 -26.54 -7.73 9.51
N HIS A 157 -27.51 -6.87 9.20
CA HIS A 157 -27.97 -5.86 10.15
C HIS A 157 -28.63 -6.54 11.36
N HIS A 158 -27.98 -6.49 12.52
CA HIS A 158 -28.69 -6.72 13.77
C HIS A 158 -29.72 -5.58 13.92
N ARG A 159 -31.00 -5.84 13.61
CA ARG A 159 -32.07 -5.00 14.15
C ARG A 159 -31.99 -5.20 15.65
N ALA A 160 -31.38 -4.25 16.35
CA ALA A 160 -31.45 -4.20 17.80
C ALA A 160 -32.94 -4.24 18.16
N ASN A 161 -33.38 -5.34 18.75
CA ASN A 161 -34.73 -5.46 19.27
C ASN A 161 -34.74 -4.63 20.55
N PRO A 162 -35.51 -3.51 20.63
CA PRO A 162 -35.61 -2.78 21.88
C PRO A 162 -36.40 -3.66 22.87
N ALA A 163 -35.74 -4.02 23.97
CA ALA A 163 -36.40 -4.46 25.19
C ALA A 163 -36.59 -3.26 26.11
#